data_AF-A0A0F3NVP6-F1
#
_entry.id   AF-A0A0F3NVP6-F1
#
_cell.length_a   1.000
_cell.length_b   1.000
_cell.length_c   1.000
_cell.angle_alpha   90.00
_cell.angle_beta   90.00
_cell.angle_gamma   90.00
#
_symmetry.space_group_name_H-M   'P 1'
#
loop_
_entity.id
_entity.type
_entity.pdbx_description
1 polymer ?
#
loop_
_entity_poly.entity_id
_entity_poly.type
_entity_poly.pdbx_seq_one_letter_code
_entity_poly.pdbx_strand_id
1 'polypeptide(L)' 'MAQKRNSCKQQKEWYYERTNIIAGYVNNKSIAPMIFNGACNTRLFEAWVQQVLINELNPAQFVVMDNAAFHKSKKLKS' A
#
# COMPACT_ATOMS: atom_id res chain seq x y z
N MET A 1 -33.46 -9.31 29.24
CA MET A 1 -32.69 -10.52 28.92
C MET A 1 -31.49 -10.10 28.07
N ALA A 2 -30.27 -10.22 28.59
CA ALA A 2 -29.06 -9.80 27.89
C ALA A 2 -28.50 -10.97 27.07
N GLN A 3 -28.49 -10.85 25.74
CA GLN A 3 -27.78 -11.79 24.87
C GLN A 3 -26.27 -11.53 25.00
N LYS A 4 -25.60 -12.41 25.77
CA LYS A 4 -24.15 -12.53 25.75
C LYS A 4 -23.72 -12.91 24.33
N ARG A 5 -23.06 -11.98 23.63
CA ARG A 5 -22.33 -12.30 22.40
C ARG A 5 -21.17 -13.21 22.82
N ASN A 6 -21.27 -14.48 22.48
CA ASN A 6 -20.19 -15.43 22.66
C ASN A 6 -18.99 -14.96 21.82
N SER A 7 -17.92 -14.57 22.51
CA SER A 7 -16.63 -14.27 21.89
C SER A 7 -16.17 -15.51 21.14
N CYS A 8 -16.12 -15.40 19.81
CA CYS A 8 -15.42 -16.36 18.97
C CYS A 8 -13.95 -16.35 19.39
N LYS A 9 -13.46 -17.51 19.84
CA LYS A 9 -12.10 -17.71 20.35
C LYS A 9 -11.10 -17.21 19.29
N GLN A 10 -10.20 -16.32 19.70
CA GLN A 10 -9.12 -15.81 18.84
C GLN A 10 -8.33 -17.01 18.30
N GLN A 11 -8.45 -17.25 17.00
CA GLN A 11 -7.70 -18.29 16.32
C GLN A 11 -6.23 -17.88 16.28
N LYS A 12 -5.34 -18.82 16.60
CA LYS A 12 -3.89 -18.64 16.60
C LYS A 12 -3.45 -18.32 15.15
N GLU A 13 -3.19 -17.05 14.86
CA GLU A 13 -2.80 -16.60 13.52
C GLU A 13 -1.39 -17.12 13.18
N TRP A 14 -1.25 -17.81 12.05
CA TRP A 14 0.06 -18.17 11.51
C TRP A 14 0.70 -16.91 10.91
N TYR A 15 1.54 -16.24 11.71
CA TYR A 15 2.32 -15.10 11.24
C TYR A 15 3.45 -15.59 10.33
N TYR A 16 3.22 -15.53 9.02
CA TYR A 16 4.28 -15.71 8.03
C TYR A 16 4.92 -14.35 7.75
N GLU A 17 6.25 -14.33 7.73
CA GLU A 17 6.98 -13.17 7.24
C GLU A 17 6.65 -12.99 5.75
N ARG A 18 6.13 -11.81 5.40
CA ARG A 18 5.75 -11.48 4.02
C ARG A 18 6.68 -10.41 3.49
N THR A 19 7.34 -10.73 2.38
CA THR A 19 8.10 -9.79 1.57
C THR A 19 7.21 -9.37 0.40
N ASN A 20 6.98 -8.06 0.27
CA ASN A 20 6.16 -7.46 -0.76
C ASN A 20 7.00 -6.51 -1.63
N ILE A 21 6.47 -6.18 -2.81
CA ILE A 21 7.05 -5.21 -3.72
C ILE A 21 6.01 -4.17 -4.11
N ILE A 22 6.45 -2.92 -4.27
CA ILE A 22 5.70 -1.85 -4.90
C ILE A 22 6.54 -1.24 -6.02
N ALA A 23 5.93 -0.96 -7.16
CA ALA A 23 6.58 -0.37 -8.33
C ALA A 23 5.54 0.34 -9.21
N GLY A 24 5.99 1.34 -9.97
CA GLY A 24 5.24 1.87 -11.11
C GLY A 24 5.51 1.07 -12.37
N TYR A 25 4.64 1.19 -13.37
CA TYR A 25 4.80 0.55 -14.67
C TYR A 25 4.49 1.52 -15.80
N VAL A 26 5.44 1.69 -16.73
CA VAL A 26 5.31 2.58 -17.89
C VAL A 26 6.09 2.03 -19.07
N ASN A 27 5.53 2.07 -20.28
CA ASN A 27 6.21 1.65 -21.52
C ASN A 27 6.91 0.28 -21.43
N ASN A 28 6.18 -0.71 -20.89
CA ASN A 28 6.66 -2.07 -20.67
C ASN A 28 7.86 -2.20 -19.69
N LYS A 29 8.11 -1.18 -18.86
CA LYS A 29 9.20 -1.15 -17.88
C LYS A 29 8.68 -0.84 -16.48
N SER A 30 9.25 -1.51 -15.48
CA SER A 30 9.04 -1.16 -14.07
C SER A 30 9.88 0.06 -13.70
N ILE A 31 9.27 1.00 -12.97
CA ILE A 31 9.94 2.18 -12.41
C ILE A 31 9.73 2.21 -10.90
N ALA A 32 10.61 2.90 -10.17
CA ALA A 32 10.51 3.07 -8.71
C ALA A 32 10.30 1.76 -7.91
N PRO A 33 10.96 0.62 -8.22
CA PRO A 33 10.74 -0.62 -7.47
C PRO A 33 11.26 -0.50 -6.03
N MET A 34 10.46 -0.94 -5.06
CA MET A 34 10.83 -1.03 -3.66
C MET A 34 10.30 -2.32 -3.03
N ILE A 35 11.19 -3.07 -2.38
CA ILE A 35 10.86 -4.28 -1.61
C ILE A 35 10.72 -3.90 -0.14
N PHE A 36 9.71 -4.45 0.54
CA PHE A 36 9.48 -4.22 1.97
C PHE A 36 8.84 -5.42 2.66
N ASN A 37 9.06 -5.53 3.97
CA ASN A 37 8.46 -6.57 4.80
C ASN A 37 7.16 -6.07 5.45
N GLY A 38 6.18 -6.95 5.60
CA GLY A 38 4.89 -6.62 6.22
C GLY A 38 3.88 -6.00 5.24
N ALA A 39 2.84 -5.36 5.77
CA ALA A 39 1.73 -4.86 4.95
C ALA A 39 2.01 -3.49 4.31
N CYS A 40 1.54 -3.30 3.07
CA CYS A 40 1.49 -1.98 2.45
C CYS A 40 0.44 -1.14 3.20
N ASN A 41 0.87 -0.07 3.85
CA ASN A 41 -0.01 0.84 4.59
C ASN A 41 0.17 2.27 4.06
N THR A 42 -0.72 3.17 4.48
CA THR A 42 -0.72 4.55 4.00
C THR A 42 0.62 5.26 4.24
N ARG A 43 1.29 5.04 5.38
CA ARG A 43 2.57 5.71 5.67
C ARG A 43 3.68 5.23 4.74
N LEU A 44 3.78 3.92 4.53
CA LEU A 44 4.76 3.33 3.60
C LEU A 44 4.49 3.79 2.18
N PHE A 45 3.23 3.78 1.76
CA PHE A 45 2.81 4.24 0.44
C PHE A 45 3.11 5.73 0.23
N GLU A 46 2.77 6.60 1.17
CA GLU A 46 3.09 8.03 1.11
C GLU A 46 4.60 8.29 1.01
N ALA A 47 5.40 7.61 1.82
CA ALA A 47 6.85 7.75 1.80
C ALA A 47 7.42 7.30 0.45
N TRP A 48 6.96 6.16 -0.07
CA TRP A 48 7.39 5.67 -1.39
C TRP A 48 7.00 6.63 -2.52
N VAL A 49 5.79 7.21 -2.49
CA VAL A 49 5.38 8.21 -3.48
C VAL A 49 6.31 9.42 -3.45
N GLN A 50 6.54 9.98 -2.26
CA GLN A 50 7.31 11.21 -2.09
C GLN A 50 8.81 11.05 -2.37
N GLN A 51 9.39 9.92 -1.97
CA GLN A 51 10.83 9.73 -1.99
C GLN A 51 11.31 8.96 -3.22
N VAL A 52 10.45 8.15 -3.83
CA VAL A 52 10.84 7.23 -4.92
C VAL A 52 10.05 7.54 -6.18
N LEU A 53 8.71 7.41 -6.15
CA LEU A 53 7.91 7.50 -7.37
C LEU A 53 8.00 8.86 -8.06
N ILE A 54 7.85 9.97 -7.31
CA ILE A 54 7.82 11.32 -7.89
C ILE A 54 9.10 11.64 -8.67
N ASN A 55 10.25 11.12 -8.23
CA ASN A 55 11.53 11.37 -8.88
C ASN A 55 11.68 10.66 -10.24
N GLU A 56 10.89 9.61 -10.47
CA GLU A 56 10.91 8.81 -11.70
C GLU A 56 9.84 9.27 -12.72
N LEU A 57 8.92 10.14 -12.31
CA LEU A 57 7.86 10.65 -13.19
C LEU A 57 8.32 11.87 -13.98
N ASN A 58 8.00 11.89 -15.26
CA ASN A 58 8.15 13.06 -16.11
C ASN A 58 6.95 14.01 -15.95
N PRO A 59 7.14 15.31 -16.20
CA PRO A 59 6.04 16.26 -16.28
C PRO A 59 4.91 15.75 -17.20
N ALA A 60 3.67 16.02 -16.80
CA ALA A 60 2.44 15.59 -17.49
C ALA A 60 2.17 14.07 -17.53
N GLN A 61 2.92 13.26 -16.77
CA GLN A 61 2.54 11.85 -16.56
C GLN A 61 1.50 11.72 -15.45
N PHE A 62 0.56 10.78 -15.64
CA PHE A 62 -0.49 10.47 -14.68
C PHE A 62 -0.24 9.12 -14.03
N VAL A 63 -0.46 9.05 -12.73
CA VAL A 63 -0.40 7.82 -11.96
C VAL A 63 -1.81 7.25 -11.82
N VAL A 64 -2.01 6.02 -12.28
CA VAL A 64 -3.26 5.27 -12.11
C VAL A 64 -3.00 4.15 -11.11
N MET A 65 -3.86 4.06 -10.09
CA MET A 65 -3.76 3.07 -9.01
C MET A 65 -5.12 2.40 -8.83
N ASP A 66 -5.13 1.22 -8.20
CA ASP A 66 -6.36 0.56 -7.82
C ASP A 66 -7.06 1.30 -6.65
N ASN A 67 -8.32 0.96 -6.39
CA ASN A 67 -9.13 1.61 -5.37
C ASN A 67 -8.90 0.98 -3.98
N ALA A 68 -7.65 1.00 -3.50
CA ALA A 68 -7.33 0.55 -2.15
C ALA A 68 -7.61 1.64 -1.10
N ALA A 69 -8.08 1.25 0.08
CA ALA A 69 -8.46 2.19 1.13
C ALA A 69 -7.30 3.10 1.58
N PHE A 70 -6.06 2.58 1.56
CA PHE A 70 -4.87 3.33 1.98
C PHE A 70 -4.40 4.38 0.97
N HIS A 71 -4.89 4.34 -0.28
CA HIS A 71 -4.63 5.39 -1.29
C HIS A 71 -5.47 6.65 -1.04
N LYS A 72 -6.52 6.58 -0.22
CA LYS A 72 -7.44 7.71 0.04
C LYS A 72 -6.91 8.75 1.04
N SER A 73 -5.60 8.75 1.30
CA SER A 73 -4.98 9.68 2.25
C SER A 73 -5.18 11.13 1.80
N LYS A 74 -5.37 12.05 2.76
CA LYS A 74 -5.54 13.48 2.46
C LYS A 74 -4.30 14.08 1.79
N LYS A 75 -3.11 13.55 2.04
CA LYS A 75 -1.85 14.06 1.47
C LYS A 75 -1.66 13.68 0.01
N LEU A 76 -2.35 12.64 -0.45
CA LEU A 76 -2.28 12.13 -1.83
C LEU A 76 -3.43 12.66 -2.69
N LYS A 77 -4.35 13.46 -2.12
CA LYS A 77 -5.37 14.15 -2.87
C LYS A 77 -4.77 15.38 -3.53
N SER A 78 -4.84 15.42 -4.85
CA SER A 78 -4.63 16.61 -5.70
C SER A 78 -5.72 17.63 -5.51
#